data_AF-A0A6J4PUR6-F1
#
_entry.id   AF-A0A6J4PUR6-F1
#
_cell.length_a   1.000
_cell.length_b   1.000
_cell.length_c   1.000
_cell.angle_alpha   90.00
_cell.angle_beta   90.00
_cell.angle_gamma   90.00
#
_symmetry.space_group_name_H-M   'P 1'
#
loop_
_entity.id
_entity.type
_entity.pdbx_description
1 polymer ?
#
loop_
_entity_poly.entity_id
_entity_poly.type
_entity_poly.pdbx_seq_one_letter_code
_entity_poly.pdbx_strand_id
1 'polypeptide(L)'
;MSEIAPFLHEAEAALAALAPFRVNAFGHLGDGNLHFNVFAPMGVARSEFDHLRGRVKEIVHDLTHARGGSVAAEHGVGRLKVGDLERYGDPVKLSMMRAVKAALDPRGILNPGAVLRAQ
;
A
#
# COMPACT_ATOMS: atom_id res chain seq x y z
N MET A 1 -12.24 12.92 -0.26
CA MET A 1 -12.47 13.22 -1.69
C MET A 1 -11.63 14.42 -2.18
N SER A 2 -11.61 15.54 -1.46
CA SER A 2 -10.76 16.71 -1.80
C SER A 2 -9.28 16.37 -1.98
N GLU A 3 -8.79 15.35 -1.27
CA GLU A 3 -7.39 14.94 -1.27
C GLU A 3 -6.91 14.20 -2.53
N ILE A 4 -7.82 13.72 -3.41
CA ILE A 4 -7.41 12.93 -4.58
C ILE A 4 -6.59 13.75 -5.56
N ALA A 5 -7.04 14.95 -5.92
CA ALA A 5 -6.32 15.77 -6.90
C ALA A 5 -4.94 16.23 -6.38
N PRO A 6 -4.81 16.75 -5.14
CA PRO A 6 -3.49 17.03 -4.54
C PRO A 6 -2.59 15.80 -4.46
N PHE A 7 -3.15 14.64 -4.08
CA PHE A 7 -2.40 13.38 -4.02
C PHE A 7 -1.83 12.98 -5.38
N LEU A 8 -2.64 13.04 -6.46
CA LEU A 8 -2.19 12.71 -7.81
C LEU A 8 -1.01 13.59 -8.23
N HIS A 9 -1.13 14.90 -8.05
CA HIS A 9 -0.10 15.84 -8.46
C HIS A 9 1.23 15.62 -7.70
N GLU A 10 1.15 15.43 -6.38
CA GLU A 10 2.34 15.21 -5.56
C GLU A 10 2.98 13.84 -5.82
N ALA A 11 2.18 12.79 -5.98
CA ALA A 11 2.67 11.45 -6.27
C ALA A 11 3.34 11.39 -7.65
N GLU A 12 2.76 12.01 -8.67
CA GLU A 12 3.36 12.09 -10.01
C GLU A 12 4.68 12.85 -9.98
N ALA A 13 4.76 14.00 -9.31
CA ALA A 13 5.99 14.77 -9.17
C ALA A 13 7.08 13.98 -8.43
N ALA A 14 6.74 13.33 -7.32
CA ALA A 14 7.68 12.52 -6.53
C ALA A 14 8.20 11.31 -7.31
N LEU A 15 7.34 10.64 -8.09
CA LEU A 15 7.75 9.51 -8.92
C LEU A 15 8.58 9.95 -10.13
N ALA A 16 8.25 11.08 -10.76
CA ALA A 16 9.02 11.64 -11.88
C ALA A 16 10.45 12.03 -11.46
N ALA A 17 10.63 12.46 -10.21
CA ALA A 17 11.96 12.72 -9.65
C ALA A 17 12.78 11.44 -9.41
N LEU A 18 12.13 10.28 -9.29
CA LEU A 18 12.81 9.00 -9.08
C LEU A 18 13.20 8.34 -10.40
N ALA A 19 12.28 8.28 -11.37
CA ALA A 19 12.52 7.71 -12.69
C ALA A 19 11.40 8.13 -13.67
N PRO A 20 11.57 7.94 -14.99
CA PRO A 20 10.56 8.30 -16.00
C PRO A 20 9.37 7.33 -16.04
N PHE A 21 8.76 7.05 -14.90
CA PHE A 21 7.60 6.19 -14.77
C PHE A 21 6.38 6.75 -15.49
N ARG A 22 5.48 5.84 -15.88
CA ARG A 22 4.14 6.19 -16.35
C ARG A 22 3.13 5.81 -15.28
N VAL A 23 2.36 6.79 -14.83
CA VAL A 23 1.29 6.59 -13.85
C VAL A 23 -0.02 6.37 -14.60
N ASN A 24 -0.79 5.36 -14.20
CA ASN A 24 -2.17 5.18 -14.60
C ASN A 24 -3.03 5.13 -13.33
N ALA A 25 -3.77 6.20 -13.09
CA ALA A 25 -4.60 6.36 -11.90
C ALA A 25 -6.09 6.45 -12.28
N PHE A 26 -6.88 5.53 -11.75
CA PHE A 26 -8.33 5.47 -11.97
C PHE A 26 -9.00 4.90 -10.72
N GLY A 27 -10.30 5.10 -10.53
CA GLY A 27 -10.99 4.52 -9.38
C GLY A 27 -12.37 5.08 -9.13
N HIS A 28 -12.83 4.89 -7.90
CA HIS A 28 -14.18 5.23 -7.47
C HIS A 28 -14.13 6.57 -6.73
N LEU A 29 -14.33 7.67 -7.46
CA LEU A 29 -14.23 9.01 -6.88
C LEU A 29 -15.24 9.23 -5.72
N GLY A 30 -16.41 8.60 -5.81
CA GLY A 30 -17.50 8.77 -4.83
C GLY A 30 -17.21 8.25 -3.42
N ASP A 31 -16.31 7.28 -3.28
CA ASP A 31 -15.86 6.75 -1.98
C ASP A 31 -14.40 7.10 -1.67
N GLY A 32 -13.69 7.71 -2.62
CA GLY A 32 -12.31 8.14 -2.45
C GLY A 32 -11.28 7.05 -2.73
N ASN A 33 -11.66 5.91 -3.32
CA ASN A 33 -10.76 4.82 -3.66
C ASN A 33 -10.05 5.05 -5.02
N LEU A 34 -8.73 4.84 -5.03
CA LEU A 34 -7.89 5.04 -6.21
C LEU A 34 -7.01 3.81 -6.48
N HIS A 35 -7.12 3.27 -7.69
CA HIS A 35 -6.18 2.31 -8.25
C HIS A 35 -5.02 3.09 -8.88
N PHE A 36 -3.88 3.09 -8.19
CA PHE A 36 -2.69 3.84 -8.60
C PHE A 36 -1.62 2.87 -9.13
N ASN A 37 -1.49 2.76 -10.45
CA ASN A 37 -0.55 1.85 -11.09
C ASN A 37 0.66 2.59 -11.66
N VAL A 38 1.85 2.06 -11.41
CA VAL A 38 3.12 2.64 -11.89
C VAL A 38 3.78 1.67 -12.86
N PHE A 39 4.05 2.14 -14.08
CA PHE A 39 4.63 1.36 -15.17
C PHE A 39 6.00 1.90 -15.57
N ALA A 40 6.86 1.02 -16.06
CA ALA A 40 8.07 1.40 -16.76
C ALA A 40 7.76 2.28 -18.00
N PRO A 41 8.74 3.06 -18.49
CA PRO A 41 8.64 3.76 -19.76
C PRO A 41 8.20 2.83 -20.90
N MET A 42 7.56 3.38 -21.92
CA MET A 42 7.22 2.58 -23.10
C MET A 42 8.49 2.02 -23.75
N GLY A 43 8.43 0.76 -24.17
CA GLY A 43 9.54 0.08 -24.84
C GLY A 43 10.65 -0.44 -23.91
N VAL A 44 10.53 -0.26 -22.59
CA VAL A 44 11.53 -0.74 -21.62
C VAL A 44 10.96 -1.91 -20.80
N ALA A 45 11.79 -2.90 -20.48
CA ALA A 45 11.34 -4.05 -19.72
C ALA A 45 11.07 -3.66 -18.26
N ARG A 46 9.95 -4.16 -17.69
CA ARG A 46 9.61 -3.93 -16.28
C ARG A 46 10.74 -4.35 -15.32
N SER A 47 11.44 -5.44 -15.63
CA SER A 47 12.51 -5.99 -14.79
C SER A 47 13.66 -5.01 -14.57
N GLU A 48 13.91 -4.10 -15.52
CA GLU A 48 14.93 -3.07 -15.38
C GLU A 48 14.63 -2.09 -14.24
N PHE A 49 13.36 -1.97 -13.83
CA PHE A 49 12.89 -1.08 -12.76
C PHE A 49 12.51 -1.82 -11.47
N ASP A 50 12.62 -3.16 -11.40
CA ASP A 50 12.19 -3.91 -10.22
C ASP A 50 12.97 -3.52 -8.96
N HIS A 51 14.22 -3.07 -9.11
CA HIS A 51 15.03 -2.54 -8.01
C HIS A 51 14.44 -1.26 -7.37
N LEU A 52 13.58 -0.52 -8.08
CA LEU A 52 12.90 0.68 -7.57
C LEU A 52 11.52 0.39 -6.97
N ARG A 53 11.00 -0.85 -7.09
CA ARG A 53 9.66 -1.23 -6.61
C ARG A 53 9.41 -0.86 -5.16
N GLY A 54 10.38 -1.12 -4.28
CA GLY A 54 10.29 -0.79 -2.87
C GLY A 54 10.13 0.72 -2.67
N ARG A 55 10.97 1.52 -3.35
CA ARG A 55 10.94 2.97 -3.23
C ARG A 55 9.67 3.60 -3.78
N VAL A 56 9.18 3.11 -4.92
CA VAL A 56 7.89 3.53 -5.50
C VAL A 56 6.76 3.28 -4.50
N LYS A 57 6.72 2.08 -3.90
CA LYS A 57 5.72 1.71 -2.91
C LYS A 57 5.76 2.63 -1.68
N GLU A 58 6.95 2.89 -1.15
CA GLU A 58 7.12 3.80 -0.01
C GLU A 58 6.61 5.21 -0.30
N ILE A 59 7.00 5.80 -1.44
CA ILE A 59 6.54 7.15 -1.84
C ILE A 59 5.01 7.22 -1.83
N VAL A 60 4.36 6.27 -2.50
CA VAL A 60 2.89 6.26 -2.62
C VAL A 60 2.22 6.03 -1.25
N HIS A 61 2.75 5.11 -0.45
CA HIS A 61 2.18 4.76 0.85
C HIS A 61 2.40 5.86 1.89
N ASP A 62 3.57 6.49 1.92
CA ASP A 62 3.89 7.61 2.82
C ASP A 62 2.97 8.80 2.53
N LEU A 63 2.76 9.14 1.25
CA LEU A 63 1.82 10.19 0.84
C LEU A 63 0.37 9.85 1.21
N THR A 64 -0.04 8.60 1.03
CA THR A 64 -1.37 8.13 1.43
C THR A 64 -1.55 8.27 2.93
N HIS A 65 -0.58 7.84 3.73
CA HIS A 65 -0.62 7.90 5.18
C HIS A 65 -0.61 9.33 5.72
N ALA A 66 0.22 10.21 5.16
CA ALA A 66 0.30 11.62 5.54
C ALA A 66 -1.04 12.36 5.36
N ARG A 67 -1.90 11.87 4.45
CA ARG A 67 -3.24 12.41 4.17
C ARG A 67 -4.36 11.68 4.94
N GLY A 68 -4.01 10.80 5.88
CA GLY A 68 -4.98 10.00 6.64
C GLY A 68 -5.70 8.93 5.81
N GLY A 69 -5.14 8.56 4.65
CA GLY A 69 -5.70 7.53 3.77
C GLY A 69 -5.34 6.11 4.19
N SER A 70 -5.89 5.12 3.47
CA SER A 70 -5.62 3.69 3.67
C SER A 70 -4.79 3.12 2.51
N VAL A 71 -3.69 2.43 2.84
CA VAL A 71 -2.85 1.69 1.87
C VAL A 71 -3.49 0.38 1.37
N ALA A 72 -4.67 0.03 1.92
CA ALA A 72 -5.45 -1.13 1.51
C ALA A 72 -6.95 -0.82 1.64
N ALA A 73 -7.51 -0.18 0.61
CA ALA A 73 -8.94 0.14 0.54
C ALA A 73 -9.80 -1.13 0.38
N GLU A 74 -9.54 -1.96 -0.64
CA GLU A 74 -10.40 -3.10 -1.00
C GLU A 74 -9.69 -4.46 -1.00
N HIS A 75 -8.49 -4.54 -1.56
CA HIS A 75 -7.78 -5.84 -1.75
C HIS A 75 -7.30 -6.50 -0.44
N GLY A 76 -7.52 -5.85 0.70
CA GLY A 76 -7.06 -6.31 2.00
C GLY A 76 -5.53 -6.32 2.15
N VAL A 77 -5.08 -6.99 3.22
CA VAL A 77 -3.66 -7.04 3.60
C VAL A 77 -2.96 -8.27 3.01
N GLY A 78 -3.57 -9.44 3.11
CA GLY A 78 -2.98 -10.71 2.70
C GLY A 78 -1.59 -10.93 3.33
N ARG A 79 -0.66 -11.56 2.59
CA ARG A 79 0.76 -11.66 3.00
C ARG A 79 1.57 -10.45 2.54
N LEU A 80 1.19 -9.89 1.40
CA LEU A 80 1.98 -8.87 0.69
C LEU A 80 2.07 -7.55 1.45
N LYS A 81 1.01 -7.20 2.21
CA LYS A 81 0.93 -5.90 2.90
C LYS A 81 1.06 -6.01 4.42
N VAL A 82 1.51 -7.15 4.96
CA VAL A 82 1.72 -7.29 6.41
C VAL A 82 2.69 -6.23 6.93
N GLY A 83 3.81 -6.01 6.23
CA GLY A 83 4.76 -4.96 6.59
C GLY A 83 4.17 -3.55 6.47
N ASP A 84 3.24 -3.31 5.54
CA ASP A 84 2.55 -2.02 5.42
C ASP A 84 1.57 -1.82 6.56
N LEU A 85 0.83 -2.86 6.95
CA LEU A 85 -0.08 -2.80 8.08
C LEU A 85 0.70 -2.51 9.37
N GLU A 86 1.88 -3.11 9.55
CA GLU A 86 2.75 -2.84 10.69
C GLU A 86 3.35 -1.42 10.68
N ARG A 87 3.66 -0.87 9.50
CA ARG A 87 4.27 0.46 9.35
C ARG A 87 3.25 1.61 9.46
N TYR A 88 2.08 1.46 8.83
CA TYR A 88 1.10 2.55 8.68
C TYR A 88 -0.16 2.35 9.52
N GLY A 89 -0.34 1.17 10.11
CA GLY A 89 -1.49 0.86 10.95
C GLY A 89 -1.36 1.42 12.35
N ASP A 90 -2.50 1.71 12.97
CA ASP A 90 -2.57 2.10 14.37
C ASP A 90 -2.02 0.96 15.27
N PRO A 91 -1.08 1.25 16.18
CA PRO A 91 -0.47 0.23 17.05
C PRO A 91 -1.48 -0.42 18.02
N VAL A 92 -2.49 0.31 18.49
CA VAL A 92 -3.59 -0.21 19.31
C VAL A 92 -4.45 -1.16 18.49
N LYS A 93 -4.82 -0.77 17.26
CA LYS A 93 -5.54 -1.66 16.34
C LYS A 93 -4.76 -2.96 16.09
N LEU A 94 -3.46 -2.86 15.83
CA LEU A 94 -2.59 -4.02 15.64
C LEU A 94 -2.54 -4.93 16.86
N SER A 95 -2.46 -4.36 18.07
CA SER A 95 -2.51 -5.11 19.32
C SER A 95 -3.83 -5.87 19.46
N MET A 96 -4.96 -5.23 19.16
CA MET A 96 -6.28 -5.87 19.19
C MET A 96 -6.44 -6.98 18.16
N MET A 97 -5.96 -6.77 16.93
CA MET A 97 -5.95 -7.83 15.92
C MET A 97 -5.16 -9.06 16.39
N ARG A 98 -3.99 -8.86 17.02
CA ARG A 98 -3.18 -9.96 17.58
C ARG A 98 -3.89 -10.67 18.73
N ALA A 99 -4.54 -9.93 19.63
CA ALA A 99 -5.31 -10.52 20.74
C ALA A 99 -6.46 -11.40 20.22
N VAL A 100 -7.24 -10.91 19.25
CA VAL A 100 -8.31 -11.66 18.61
C VAL A 100 -7.77 -12.91 17.91
N LYS A 101 -6.66 -12.78 17.16
CA LYS A 101 -6.03 -13.91 16.47
C LYS A 101 -5.57 -15.00 17.46
N ALA A 102 -4.94 -14.61 18.57
CA ALA A 102 -4.48 -15.55 19.58
C ALA A 102 -5.63 -16.28 20.30
N ALA A 103 -6.74 -15.58 20.55
CA ALA A 103 -7.92 -16.19 21.17
C ALA A 103 -8.61 -17.22 20.24
N LEU A 104 -8.68 -16.94 18.95
CA LEU A 104 -9.39 -17.79 17.97
C LEU A 104 -8.51 -18.90 17.37
N ASP A 105 -7.20 -18.67 17.24
CA ASP A 105 -6.26 -19.61 16.64
C ASP A 105 -4.96 -19.68 17.46
N PRO A 106 -5.02 -20.23 18.69
CA PRO A 106 -3.86 -20.30 19.59
C PRO A 106 -2.72 -21.18 19.05
N ARG A 107 -3.00 -22.07 18.10
CA ARG A 107 -1.99 -22.91 17.43
C ARG A 107 -1.43 -22.27 16.15
N GLY A 108 -1.95 -21.13 15.72
CA GLY A 108 -1.48 -20.41 14.53
C GLY A 108 -1.66 -21.17 13.21
N ILE A 109 -2.61 -22.10 13.10
CA ILE A 109 -2.77 -22.96 11.92
C ILE A 109 -3.66 -22.35 10.84
N LEU A 110 -4.46 -21.33 11.18
CA LEU A 110 -5.37 -20.69 10.25
C LEU A 110 -4.65 -19.57 9.48
N ASN A 111 -4.13 -19.94 8.30
CA ASN A 111 -3.49 -19.04 7.33
C ASN A 111 -2.29 -18.23 7.91
N PRO A 112 -1.23 -18.90 8.39
CA PRO A 112 -0.09 -18.26 9.04
C PRO A 112 0.59 -17.22 8.13
N GLY A 113 0.97 -16.10 8.74
CA GLY A 113 1.67 -14.99 8.07
C GLY A 113 0.80 -14.13 7.16
N ALA A 114 -0.50 -14.38 7.05
CA ALA A 114 -1.44 -13.49 6.37
C ALA A 114 -2.10 -12.54 7.37
N VAL A 115 -2.27 -11.27 6.96
CA VAL A 115 -2.79 -10.14 7.75
C VAL A 115 -1.85 -9.72 8.88
N LEU A 116 -1.42 -10.66 9.72
CA LEU A 116 -0.45 -10.45 10.79
C LEU A 116 0.79 -11.31 10.52
N ARG A 117 1.96 -10.79 10.88
CA ARG A 117 3.21 -11.56 10.81
C ARG A 117 3.07 -12.81 11.70
N ALA A 118 3.55 -13.95 11.20
CA ALA A 118 3.58 -15.18 11.98
C ALA A 118 4.47 -14.95 13.21
N GLN A 119 3.99 -15.40 14.37
CA GLN A 119 4.77 -15.44 15.60
C GLN A 119 5.66 -16.69 15.60
#